data_AF-A0A0J0YDM5-F1
#
_entry.id   AF-A0A0J0YDM5-F1
#
_cell.length_a   1.000
_cell.length_b   1.000
_cell.length_c   1.000
_cell.angle_alpha   90.00
_cell.angle_beta   90.00
_cell.angle_gamma   90.00
#
_symmetry.space_group_name_H-M   'P 1'
#
loop_
_entity.id
_entity.type
_entity.pdbx_description
1 polymer ?
#
loop_
_entity_poly.entity_id
_entity_poly.type
_entity_poly.pdbx_seq_one_letter_code
_entity_poly.pdbx_strand_id
1 'polypeptide(L)'
;MKKSIFTLAFLLLNLVGFAQATESKYDEKLAKSLNADEYGMKKYVFCLLKSGTNTTASKEETKKLFEGHMTNIGKLVKEGKLVIAGPFMKNERNYRGIYIFNVETIEEANALVATDPAIQAKLLEAELTPWYSSASLQEVLKLHDKIAKKKM
;
A
#
# COMPACT_ATOMS: atom_id res chain seq x y z
N MET A 1 0.01 -42.68 -49.20
CA MET A 1 -1.22 -42.30 -48.47
C MET A 1 -1.01 -42.25 -46.95
N LYS A 2 -0.62 -43.35 -46.28
CA LYS A 2 -0.44 -43.36 -44.81
C LYS A 2 0.63 -42.41 -44.27
N LYS A 3 1.77 -42.24 -44.96
CA LYS A 3 2.84 -41.30 -44.56
C LYS A 3 2.39 -39.83 -44.65
N SER A 4 1.63 -39.47 -45.70
CA SER A 4 1.09 -38.12 -45.89
C SER A 4 0.05 -37.74 -44.83
N ILE A 5 -0.72 -38.71 -44.32
CA ILE A 5 -1.67 -38.50 -43.22
C ILE A 5 -0.94 -38.20 -41.91
N PHE A 6 0.17 -38.91 -41.62
CA PHE A 6 0.99 -38.65 -40.43
C PHE A 6 1.69 -37.28 -40.49
N THR A 7 2.17 -36.86 -41.66
CA THR A 7 2.77 -35.52 -41.83
C THR A 7 1.73 -34.41 -41.66
N LEU A 8 0.51 -34.61 -42.18
CA LEU A 8 -0.58 -33.64 -42.04
C LEU A 8 -1.08 -33.52 -40.58
N ALA A 9 -1.17 -34.65 -39.87
CA ALA A 9 -1.51 -34.66 -38.44
C ALA A 9 -0.44 -33.95 -37.58
N PHE A 10 0.84 -34.13 -37.90
CA PHE A 10 1.93 -33.44 -37.21
C PHE A 10 1.94 -31.92 -37.48
N LEU A 11 1.57 -31.49 -38.70
CA LEU A 11 1.43 -30.07 -39.02
C LEU A 11 0.25 -29.41 -38.28
N LEU A 12 -0.89 -30.11 -38.15
CA LEU A 12 -2.06 -29.62 -37.43
C LEU A 12 -1.82 -29.49 -35.92
N LEU A 13 -1.01 -30.38 -35.33
CA LEU A 13 -0.61 -30.29 -33.92
C LEU A 13 0.27 -29.06 -33.61
N ASN A 14 1.09 -28.61 -34.56
CA ASN A 14 1.92 -27.41 -34.38
C ASN A 14 1.10 -26.11 -34.44
N LEU A 15 -0.01 -26.08 -35.20
CA LEU A 15 -0.87 -24.88 -35.30
C LEU A 15 -1.66 -24.58 -34.02
N VAL A 16 -1.98 -25.59 -33.20
CA VAL A 16 -2.68 -25.39 -31.93
C VAL A 16 -1.77 -24.73 -30.87
N GLY A 17 -0.45 -24.95 -30.94
CA GLY A 17 0.52 -24.34 -30.02
C GLY A 17 0.70 -22.83 -30.19
N PHE A 18 0.43 -22.29 -31.39
CA PHE A 18 0.49 -20.85 -31.67
C PHE A 18 -0.85 -20.12 -31.43
N ALA A 19 -1.94 -20.86 -31.17
CA ALA A 19 -3.28 -20.32 -30.95
C ALA A 19 -3.60 -20.03 -29.49
N GLN A 20 -2.65 -20.22 -28.56
CA GLN A 20 -2.73 -19.60 -27.24
C GLN A 20 -2.57 -18.09 -27.43
N ALA A 21 -3.69 -17.46 -27.77
CA ALA A 21 -3.87 -16.02 -27.71
C ALA A 21 -3.26 -15.51 -26.41
N THR A 22 -2.40 -14.51 -26.51
CA THR A 22 -1.96 -13.73 -25.37
C THR A 22 -3.20 -13.13 -24.73
N GLU A 23 -3.75 -13.80 -23.71
CA GLU A 23 -4.67 -13.15 -22.78
C GLU A 23 -3.98 -11.87 -22.35
N SER A 24 -4.64 -10.75 -22.61
CA SER A 24 -4.20 -9.47 -22.10
C SER A 24 -4.10 -9.62 -20.58
N LYS A 25 -2.87 -9.58 -20.05
CA LYS A 25 -2.60 -9.58 -18.59
C LYS A 25 -3.24 -8.37 -17.88
N TYR A 26 -3.85 -7.46 -18.63
CA TYR A 26 -4.45 -6.23 -18.14
C TYR A 26 -5.92 -6.44 -17.77
N ASP A 27 -6.23 -6.20 -16.49
CA ASP A 27 -7.60 -6.14 -15.97
C ASP A 27 -8.05 -4.67 -15.89
N GLU A 28 -8.82 -4.24 -16.88
CA GLU A 28 -9.33 -2.87 -16.99
C GLU A 28 -10.23 -2.48 -15.81
N LYS A 29 -11.05 -3.41 -15.31
CA LYS A 29 -11.96 -3.13 -14.19
C LYS A 29 -11.17 -2.90 -12.92
N LEU A 30 -10.15 -3.72 -12.68
CA LEU A 30 -9.25 -3.56 -11.55
C LEU A 30 -8.50 -2.23 -11.65
N ALA A 31 -7.89 -1.93 -12.80
CA ALA A 31 -7.17 -0.67 -13.02
C ALA A 31 -8.04 0.56 -12.72
N LYS A 32 -9.28 0.58 -13.24
CA LYS A 32 -10.25 1.64 -12.96
C LYS A 32 -10.62 1.71 -11.48
N SER A 33 -10.86 0.57 -10.83
CA SER A 33 -11.23 0.54 -9.40
C SER A 33 -10.13 1.04 -8.47
N LEU A 34 -8.87 0.94 -8.90
CA LEU A 34 -7.70 1.39 -8.14
C LEU A 34 -7.27 2.81 -8.53
N ASN A 35 -7.96 3.47 -9.47
CA ASN A 35 -7.54 4.75 -10.07
C ASN A 35 -6.12 4.69 -10.65
N ALA A 36 -5.80 3.58 -11.30
CA ALA A 36 -4.52 3.41 -11.97
C ALA A 36 -4.50 4.14 -13.32
N ASP A 37 -3.36 4.76 -13.64
CA ASP A 37 -3.07 5.24 -14.99
C ASP A 37 -2.69 4.09 -15.95
N GLU A 38 -2.26 4.44 -17.17
CA GLU A 38 -1.87 3.48 -18.21
C GLU A 38 -0.69 2.57 -17.81
N TYR A 39 0.10 2.98 -16.81
CA TYR A 39 1.22 2.21 -16.28
C TYR A 39 0.84 1.34 -15.07
N GLY A 40 -0.41 1.37 -14.62
CA GLY A 40 -0.82 0.68 -13.39
C GLY A 40 -0.43 1.43 -12.11
N MET A 41 -0.18 2.74 -12.21
CA MET A 41 0.37 3.58 -11.15
C MET A 41 -0.60 4.70 -10.76
N LYS A 42 -0.36 5.34 -9.62
CA LYS A 42 -1.08 6.55 -9.20
C LYS A 42 -0.27 7.38 -8.22
N LYS A 43 -0.77 8.58 -7.91
CA LYS A 43 -0.24 9.41 -6.83
C LYS A 43 -0.75 8.95 -5.46
N TYR A 44 0.15 9.05 -4.50
CA TYR A 44 -0.04 8.87 -3.07
C TYR A 44 0.68 10.01 -2.34
N VAL A 45 0.56 10.05 -1.02
CA VAL A 45 1.49 10.82 -0.19
C VAL A 45 2.28 9.88 0.71
N PHE A 46 3.60 9.87 0.53
CA PHE A 46 4.54 9.22 1.42
C PHE A 46 4.70 10.07 2.68
N CYS A 47 4.72 9.40 3.83
CA CYS A 47 4.97 10.02 5.12
C CYS A 47 6.09 9.29 5.83
N LEU A 48 7.10 10.06 6.25
CA LEU A 48 8.12 9.61 7.17
C LEU A 48 7.78 10.12 8.57
N LEU A 49 7.59 9.20 9.51
CA LEU A 49 7.44 9.53 10.92
C LEU A 49 8.81 9.56 11.60
N LYS A 50 9.10 10.64 12.31
CA LYS A 50 10.28 10.83 13.15
C LYS A 50 9.89 11.02 14.62
N SER A 51 10.86 10.90 15.53
CA SER A 51 10.68 11.34 16.91
C SER A 51 10.36 12.84 16.94
N GLY A 52 9.30 13.21 17.65
CA GLY A 52 8.91 14.62 17.81
C GLY A 52 9.69 15.33 18.92
N THR A 53 9.33 16.59 19.15
CA THR A 53 10.05 17.48 20.09
C THR A 53 9.61 17.34 21.54
N ASN A 54 8.47 16.69 21.82
CA ASN A 54 8.00 16.49 23.19
C ASN A 54 8.78 15.36 23.87
N THR A 55 9.63 15.73 24.83
CA THR A 55 10.45 14.80 25.63
C THR A 55 10.01 14.73 27.09
N THR A 56 8.93 15.43 27.46
CA THR A 56 8.49 15.61 28.85
C THR A 56 7.28 14.77 29.23
N ALA A 57 6.61 14.14 28.27
CA ALA A 57 5.44 13.29 28.53
C ALA A 57 5.79 12.13 29.47
N SER A 58 4.87 11.80 30.39
CA SER A 58 5.06 10.65 31.28
C SER A 58 4.97 9.33 30.51
N LYS A 59 5.37 8.23 31.15
CA LYS A 59 5.24 6.89 30.54
C LYS A 59 3.76 6.53 30.32
N GLU A 60 2.90 6.88 31.28
CA GLU A 60 1.47 6.63 31.25
C GLU A 60 0.79 7.44 30.14
N GLU A 61 1.17 8.73 30.01
CA GLU A 61 0.68 9.61 28.95
C GLU A 61 1.12 9.13 27.57
N THR A 62 2.41 8.84 27.42
CA THR A 62 2.98 8.29 26.18
C THR A 62 2.24 7.04 25.75
N LYS A 63 2.02 6.10 26.67
CA LYS A 63 1.29 4.85 26.39
C LYS A 63 -0.12 5.15 25.86
N LYS A 64 -0.88 6.01 26.54
CA LYS A 64 -2.25 6.38 26.14
C LYS A 64 -2.29 7.04 24.75
N LEU A 65 -1.35 7.93 24.47
CA LEU A 65 -1.25 8.61 23.17
C LEU A 65 -0.92 7.62 22.04
N PHE A 66 -0.02 6.66 22.27
CA PHE A 66 0.29 5.63 21.29
C PHE A 66 -0.82 4.57 21.12
N GLU A 67 -1.63 4.30 22.14
CA GLU A 67 -2.87 3.52 21.96
C GLU A 67 -3.87 4.26 21.04
N GLY A 68 -3.99 5.58 21.22
CA GLY A 68 -4.76 6.44 20.32
C GLY A 68 -4.20 6.47 18.89
N HIS A 69 -2.88 6.53 18.75
CA HIS A 69 -2.17 6.42 17.46
C HIS A 69 -2.52 5.12 16.72
N MET A 70 -2.44 3.97 17.39
CA MET A 70 -2.81 2.67 16.80
C MET A 70 -4.30 2.63 16.40
N THR A 71 -5.17 3.20 17.24
CA THR A 71 -6.60 3.31 16.92
C THR A 71 -6.84 4.16 15.67
N ASN A 72 -6.09 5.27 15.53
CA ASN A 72 -6.18 6.14 14.37
C ASN A 72 -5.70 5.44 13.09
N ILE A 73 -4.59 4.71 13.14
CA ILE A 73 -4.12 3.88 12.01
C ILE A 73 -5.24 2.92 11.56
N GLY A 74 -5.84 2.20 12.50
CA GLY A 74 -6.91 1.25 12.20
C GLY A 74 -8.14 1.91 11.57
N LYS A 75 -8.51 3.12 12.02
CA LYS A 75 -9.56 3.93 11.41
C LYS A 75 -9.21 4.29 9.95
N LEU A 76 -8.02 4.84 9.72
CA LEU A 76 -7.59 5.29 8.38
C LEU A 76 -7.46 4.14 7.37
N VAL A 77 -7.05 2.96 7.83
CA VAL A 77 -7.04 1.73 7.03
C VAL A 77 -8.47 1.33 6.63
N LYS A 78 -9.41 1.33 7.58
CA LYS A 78 -10.83 1.01 7.30
C LYS A 78 -11.49 2.01 6.34
N GLU A 79 -11.09 3.28 6.40
CA GLU A 79 -11.55 4.35 5.50
C GLU A 79 -10.85 4.30 4.12
N GLY A 80 -9.89 3.39 3.91
CA GLY A 80 -9.13 3.27 2.67
C GLY A 80 -8.16 4.42 2.41
N LYS A 81 -7.87 5.22 3.44
CA LYS A 81 -7.00 6.41 3.38
C LYS A 81 -5.52 6.09 3.64
N LEU A 82 -5.23 4.94 4.22
CA LEU A 82 -3.89 4.49 4.55
C LEU A 82 -3.67 3.08 4.02
N VAL A 83 -2.75 2.89 3.07
CA VAL A 83 -2.53 1.59 2.40
C VAL A 83 -1.32 0.84 2.92
N ILE A 84 -0.37 1.54 3.54
CA ILE A 84 0.78 0.96 4.23
C ILE A 84 1.00 1.73 5.53
N ALA A 85 1.20 1.00 6.62
CA ALA A 85 1.66 1.52 7.88
C ALA A 85 2.63 0.54 8.53
N GLY A 86 3.79 1.02 8.99
CA GLY A 86 4.75 0.17 9.66
C GLY A 86 5.86 0.94 10.36
N PRO A 87 6.35 0.43 11.52
CA PRO A 87 7.47 1.04 12.20
C PRO A 87 8.78 0.71 11.50
N PHE A 88 9.75 1.61 11.61
CA PHE A 88 11.14 1.23 11.40
C PHE A 88 11.62 0.39 12.58
N MET A 89 12.50 -0.58 12.30
CA MET A 89 13.26 -1.26 13.35
C MET A 89 14.24 -0.29 14.01
N LYS A 90 14.90 -0.74 15.09
CA LYS A 90 15.97 0.06 15.73
C LYS A 90 16.98 0.50 14.68
N ASN A 91 17.21 1.80 14.61
CA ASN A 91 18.08 2.43 13.64
C ASN A 91 18.80 3.63 14.28
N GLU A 92 19.88 4.09 13.65
CA GLU A 92 20.68 5.23 14.13
C GLU A 92 20.05 6.59 13.80
N ARG A 93 19.01 6.60 12.98
CA ARG A 93 18.24 7.80 12.65
C ARG A 93 17.11 7.96 13.68
N ASN A 94 16.53 9.14 13.72
CA ASN A 94 15.33 9.40 14.53
C ASN A 94 14.04 8.87 13.85
N TYR A 95 14.14 7.88 12.96
CA TYR A 95 13.01 7.39 12.18
C TYR A 95 12.18 6.40 12.99
N ARG A 96 10.86 6.57 12.92
CA ARG A 96 9.87 5.84 13.73
C ARG A 96 8.99 4.94 12.89
N GLY A 97 8.56 5.39 11.72
CA GLY A 97 7.74 4.58 10.82
C GLY A 97 7.47 5.27 9.49
N ILE A 98 6.72 4.58 8.65
CA ILE A 98 6.24 5.10 7.38
C ILE A 98 4.72 4.95 7.29
N TYR A 99 4.10 5.91 6.60
CA TYR A 99 2.76 5.77 6.05
C TYR A 99 2.76 6.02 4.56
N ILE A 100 1.89 5.31 3.84
CA ILE A 100 1.51 5.65 2.47
C ILE A 100 0.02 5.98 2.47
N PHE A 101 -0.31 7.27 2.32
CA PHE A 101 -1.68 7.73 2.25
C PHE A 101 -2.23 7.63 0.84
N ASN A 102 -3.45 7.10 0.70
CA ASN A 102 -4.21 7.03 -0.55
C ASN A 102 -4.97 8.33 -0.79
N VAL A 103 -4.20 9.41 -0.96
CA VAL A 103 -4.65 10.77 -1.28
C VAL A 103 -3.64 11.38 -2.25
N GLU A 104 -4.03 12.43 -2.96
CA GLU A 104 -3.19 13.01 -4.03
C GLU A 104 -2.35 14.19 -3.56
N THR A 105 -2.78 14.85 -2.47
CA THR A 105 -2.23 16.14 -2.04
C THR A 105 -1.68 16.10 -0.61
N ILE A 106 -0.69 16.96 -0.35
CA ILE A 106 -0.09 17.11 0.99
C ILE A 106 -1.13 17.65 1.97
N GLU A 107 -2.04 18.50 1.51
CA GLU A 107 -3.12 19.11 2.29
C GLU A 107 -4.06 18.03 2.85
N GLU A 108 -4.49 17.09 2.00
CA GLU A 108 -5.29 15.94 2.43
C GLU A 108 -4.53 15.07 3.43
N ALA A 109 -3.26 14.75 3.15
CA ALA A 109 -2.44 13.94 4.04
C ALA A 109 -2.20 14.61 5.39
N ASN A 110 -2.00 15.94 5.42
CA ASN A 110 -1.89 16.72 6.65
C ASN A 110 -3.17 16.66 7.47
N ALA A 111 -4.33 16.74 6.84
CA ALA A 111 -5.61 16.60 7.54
C ALA A 111 -5.75 15.21 8.20
N LEU A 112 -5.26 14.16 7.54
CA LEU A 112 -5.23 12.80 8.12
C LEU A 112 -4.23 12.69 9.27
N VAL A 113 -3.00 13.19 9.10
CA VAL A 113 -1.95 13.20 10.13
C VAL A 113 -2.40 13.97 11.38
N ALA A 114 -3.11 15.09 11.21
CA ALA A 114 -3.59 15.91 12.31
C ALA A 114 -4.61 15.21 13.23
N THR A 115 -5.18 14.07 12.81
CA THR A 115 -6.08 13.26 13.64
C THR A 115 -5.36 12.35 14.65
N ASP A 116 -4.03 12.22 14.53
CA ASP A 116 -3.22 11.33 15.36
C ASP A 116 -2.83 11.98 16.70
N PRO A 117 -3.23 11.41 17.86
CA PRO A 117 -2.88 11.95 19.17
C PRO A 117 -1.37 12.05 19.42
N ALA A 118 -0.56 11.14 18.88
CA ALA A 118 0.89 11.18 19.06
C ALA A 118 1.52 12.35 18.28
N ILE A 119 0.93 12.74 17.14
CA ILE A 119 1.34 13.92 16.38
C ILE A 119 0.89 15.20 17.09
N GLN A 120 -0.37 15.26 17.56
CA GLN A 120 -0.91 16.41 18.29
C GLN A 120 -0.08 16.73 19.55
N ALA A 121 0.35 15.68 20.27
CA ALA A 121 1.20 15.80 21.44
C ALA A 121 2.69 16.02 21.12
N LYS A 122 3.06 16.13 19.83
CA LYS A 122 4.44 16.27 19.34
C LYS A 122 5.39 15.17 19.82
N LEU A 123 4.87 13.96 20.09
CA LEU A 123 5.68 12.76 20.33
C LEU A 123 6.22 12.19 19.02
N LEU A 124 5.48 12.39 17.93
CA LEU A 124 5.89 12.12 16.56
C LEU A 124 5.87 13.40 15.73
N GLU A 125 6.68 13.40 14.69
CA GLU A 125 6.69 14.42 13.63
C GLU A 125 6.53 13.71 12.29
N ALA A 126 5.70 14.26 11.39
CA ALA A 126 5.46 13.71 10.06
C ALA A 126 6.08 14.60 8.99
N GLU A 127 6.87 14.01 8.09
CA GLU A 127 7.34 14.63 6.85
C GLU A 127 6.59 14.04 5.67
N LEU A 128 5.93 14.88 4.87
CA LEU A 128 5.04 14.46 3.80
C LEU A 128 5.62 14.81 2.42
N THR A 129 5.59 13.83 1.52
CA THR A 129 6.09 13.99 0.14
C THR A 129 5.13 13.31 -0.84
N PRO A 130 4.67 14.00 -1.91
CA PRO A 130 3.92 13.35 -2.99
C PRO A 130 4.75 12.21 -3.59
N TRP A 131 4.12 11.05 -3.77
CA TRP A 131 4.80 9.84 -4.20
C TRP A 131 4.01 9.12 -5.27
N TYR A 132 4.67 8.81 -6.39
CA TYR A 132 4.10 8.06 -7.50
C TYR A 132 4.52 6.60 -7.40
N SER A 133 3.54 5.70 -7.32
CA SER A 133 3.81 4.27 -7.11
C SER A 133 2.67 3.41 -7.64
N SER A 134 2.81 2.09 -7.53
CA SER A 134 1.82 1.15 -8.04
C SER A 134 0.45 1.35 -7.40
N ALA A 135 -0.60 1.39 -8.22
CA ALA A 135 -1.98 1.42 -7.74
C ALA A 135 -2.34 0.17 -6.92
N SER A 136 -1.60 -0.93 -7.12
CA SER A 136 -1.75 -2.20 -6.41
C SER A 136 -1.50 -2.14 -4.91
N LEU A 137 -0.88 -1.08 -4.38
CA LEU A 137 -0.69 -0.91 -2.93
C LEU A 137 -2.02 -0.95 -2.15
N GLN A 138 -3.12 -0.52 -2.78
CA GLN A 138 -4.46 -0.60 -2.20
C GLN A 138 -4.93 -2.06 -1.97
N GLU A 139 -4.45 -3.02 -2.75
CA GLU A 139 -4.75 -4.44 -2.58
C GLU A 139 -3.92 -5.10 -1.47
N VAL A 140 -2.81 -4.48 -1.05
CA VAL A 140 -1.94 -5.01 0.02
C VAL A 140 -2.71 -5.20 1.32
N LEU A 141 -3.67 -4.32 1.64
CA LEU A 141 -4.53 -4.46 2.82
C LEU A 141 -5.39 -5.75 2.77
N LYS A 142 -6.01 -6.03 1.62
CA LYS A 142 -6.81 -7.26 1.45
C LYS A 142 -5.94 -8.51 1.51
N LEU A 143 -4.71 -8.43 0.98
CA LEU A 143 -3.74 -9.51 1.08
C LEU A 143 -3.26 -9.70 2.52
N HIS A 144 -3.03 -8.60 3.24
CA HIS A 144 -2.66 -8.61 4.66
C HIS A 144 -3.70 -9.39 5.49
N ASP A 145 -4.99 -9.12 5.31
CA ASP A 145 -6.06 -9.82 6.02
C ASP A 145 -6.06 -11.34 5.78
N LYS A 146 -5.60 -11.79 4.61
CA LYS A 146 -5.52 -13.21 4.25
C LYS A 146 -4.30 -13.91 4.86
N ILE A 147 -3.21 -13.17 5.10
CA ILE A 147 -1.96 -13.73 5.64
C ILE A 147 -1.87 -13.58 7.18
N ALA A 148 -2.57 -12.60 7.75
CA ALA A 148 -2.56 -12.35 9.18
C ALA A 148 -3.36 -13.42 9.94
N LYS A 149 -2.68 -14.19 10.80
CA LYS A 149 -3.35 -15.16 11.68
C LYS A 149 -4.22 -14.52 12.77
N LYS A 150 -3.89 -13.28 13.14
CA LYS A 150 -4.61 -12.49 14.14
C LYS A 150 -4.84 -11.10 13.56
N LYS A 151 -6.03 -10.54 13.81
CA LYS A 151 -6.30 -9.14 13.48
C LYS A 151 -5.57 -8.24 14.47
N MET A 152 -4.92 -7.20 13.96
CA MET A 152 -4.36 -6.11 14.76
C MET A 152 -5.45 -5.13 15.19
#